data_AF-A0A7K0RJF3-F1
#
_entry.id   AF-A0A7K0RJF3-F1
#
_cell.length_a   1.000
_cell.length_b   1.000
_cell.length_c   1.000
_cell.angle_alpha   90.00
_cell.angle_beta   90.00
_cell.angle_gamma   90.00
#
_symmetry.space_group_name_H-M   'P 1'
#
loop_
_entity.id
_entity.type
_entity.pdbx_description
1 polymer ?
#
loop_
_entity_poly.entity_id
_entity_poly.type
_entity_poly.pdbx_seq_one_letter_code
_entity_poly.pdbx_strand_id
1 'polypeptide(L)'
;MSGQFIAFLITGLSHVGAAAVLLVMLFRLGNDRPQDSRGWWDDQGGPGKERPDRPDRSPGGGGIPLPDAVQSTMRMRGPGRLADANPFPVRRSPAREPAPQRDTEPAG
;
A
#
# COMPACT_ATOMS: atom_id res chain seq x y z
N MET A 1 56.67 -13.67 -21.21
CA MET A 1 55.61 -12.86 -20.58
C MET A 1 55.25 -13.52 -19.26
N SER A 2 55.42 -12.84 -18.12
CA SER A 2 55.21 -13.41 -16.79
C SER A 2 53.74 -13.78 -16.56
N GLY A 3 53.45 -14.86 -15.83
CA GLY A 3 52.08 -15.31 -15.57
C GLY A 3 51.18 -14.26 -14.89
N GLN A 4 51.78 -13.34 -14.14
CA GLN A 4 51.08 -12.17 -13.59
C GLN A 4 50.51 -11.26 -14.66
N PHE A 5 51.23 -11.04 -15.77
CA PHE A 5 50.74 -10.23 -16.87
C PHE A 5 49.48 -10.84 -17.50
N ILE A 6 49.47 -12.16 -17.67
CA ILE A 6 48.32 -12.90 -18.18
C ILE A 6 47.13 -12.80 -17.21
N ALA A 7 47.37 -12.94 -15.91
CA ALA A 7 46.34 -12.79 -14.89
C ALA A 7 45.68 -11.39 -14.93
N PHE A 8 46.49 -10.33 -14.99
CA PHE A 8 45.95 -8.96 -15.11
C PHE A 8 45.17 -8.74 -16.40
N LEU A 9 45.61 -9.33 -17.51
CA LEU A 9 44.91 -9.25 -18.79
C LEU A 9 43.53 -9.92 -18.72
N ILE A 10 43.45 -11.13 -18.16
CA ILE A 10 42.20 -11.86 -17.99
C ILE A 10 41.26 -11.11 -17.05
N THR A 11 41.74 -10.70 -15.88
CA THR A 11 40.95 -9.93 -14.93
C THR A 11 40.46 -8.63 -15.55
N GLY A 12 41.32 -7.89 -16.26
CA GLY A 12 40.94 -6.68 -16.98
C GLY A 12 39.84 -6.92 -18.00
N LEU A 13 40.00 -7.91 -18.88
CA LEU A 13 38.96 -8.27 -19.86
C LEU A 13 37.64 -8.67 -19.22
N SER A 14 37.69 -9.48 -18.16
CA SER A 14 36.48 -9.90 -17.43
C SER A 14 35.74 -8.70 -16.83
N HIS A 15 36.45 -7.74 -16.24
CA HIS A 15 35.84 -6.55 -15.66
C HIS A 15 35.27 -5.61 -16.72
N VAL A 16 35.96 -5.45 -17.86
CA VAL A 16 35.45 -4.67 -18.99
C VAL A 16 34.17 -5.31 -19.55
N GLY A 17 34.15 -6.63 -19.70
CA GLY A 17 32.96 -7.37 -20.12
C GLY A 17 31.80 -7.23 -19.13
N ALA A 18 32.06 -7.41 -17.84
CA ALA A 18 31.06 -7.25 -16.79
C ALA A 18 30.51 -5.82 -16.75
N ALA A 19 31.36 -4.80 -16.86
CA ALA A 19 30.96 -3.40 -16.92
C ALA A 19 30.10 -3.12 -18.17
N ALA A 20 30.44 -3.68 -19.33
CA ALA A 20 29.65 -3.53 -20.55
C ALA A 20 28.26 -4.17 -20.41
N VAL A 21 28.16 -5.37 -19.82
CA VAL A 21 26.86 -6.02 -19.53
C VAL A 21 26.03 -5.18 -18.58
N LEU A 22 26.63 -4.67 -17.51
CA LEU A 22 25.95 -3.80 -16.54
C LEU A 22 25.45 -2.52 -17.20
N LEU A 23 26.24 -1.92 -18.08
CA LEU A 23 25.88 -0.72 -18.82
C LEU A 23 24.71 -0.98 -19.78
N VAL A 24 24.74 -2.09 -20.53
CA VAL A 24 23.63 -2.52 -21.39
C VAL A 24 22.36 -2.74 -20.57
N MET A 25 22.48 -3.40 -19.41
CA MET A 25 21.36 -3.61 -18.51
C MET A 25 20.81 -2.27 -18.01
N LEU A 26 21.67 -1.35 -17.55
CA LEU A 26 21.27 -0.02 -17.10
C LEU A 26 20.55 0.77 -18.20
N PHE A 27 21.03 0.75 -19.44
CA PHE A 27 20.38 1.45 -20.55
C PHE A 27 19.08 0.79 -20.99
N ARG A 28 18.98 -0.55 -20.93
CA ARG A 28 17.72 -1.25 -21.24
C ARG A 28 16.67 -1.10 -20.15
N LEU A 29 17.08 -1.04 -18.89
CA LEU A 29 16.19 -0.94 -17.73
C LEU A 29 15.89 0.52 -17.36
N GLY A 30 16.76 1.45 -17.71
CA GLY A 30 16.63 2.88 -17.44
C GLY A 30 15.48 3.58 -18.16
N ASN A 31 14.89 2.95 -19.18
CA ASN A 31 13.65 3.42 -19.78
C ASN A 31 12.40 3.08 -18.93
N ASP A 32 12.49 2.11 -18.02
CA ASP A 32 11.39 1.69 -17.15
C ASP A 32 11.74 1.90 -15.67
N ARG A 33 11.71 3.17 -15.26
CA ARG A 33 11.60 3.68 -13.88
C ARG A 33 12.86 3.54 -13.00
N PRO A 34 13.03 4.44 -12.00
CA PRO A 34 14.12 4.33 -11.04
C PRO A 34 14.00 3.01 -10.26
N GLN A 35 15.05 2.21 -10.30
CA GLN A 35 15.16 1.02 -9.44
C GLN A 35 15.17 1.48 -7.98
N ASP A 36 14.07 1.22 -7.29
CA ASP A 36 13.96 1.43 -5.86
C ASP A 36 14.80 0.35 -5.17
N SER A 37 16.09 0.64 -4.94
CA SER A 37 17.07 -0.28 -4.34
C SER A 37 16.72 -0.69 -2.90
N ARG A 38 15.64 -0.14 -2.34
CA ARG A 38 15.10 -0.45 -1.01
C ARG A 38 14.44 -1.83 -0.92
N GLY A 39 14.19 -2.51 -2.04
CA GLY A 39 13.55 -3.84 -2.08
C GLY A 39 14.49 -5.04 -2.22
N TRP A 40 15.80 -4.86 -2.45
CA TRP A 40 16.75 -5.96 -2.72
C TRP A 40 16.82 -6.99 -1.57
N TRP A 41 16.64 -6.56 -0.32
CA TRP A 41 16.81 -7.42 0.85
C TRP A 41 15.54 -8.20 1.23
N ASP A 42 14.42 -8.00 0.52
CA ASP A 42 13.09 -8.53 0.85
C ASP A 42 12.70 -9.75 -0.01
N ASP A 43 13.69 -10.51 -0.49
CA ASP A 43 13.54 -11.68 -1.38
C ASP A 43 13.01 -12.95 -0.67
N GLN A 44 11.97 -12.79 0.15
CA GLN A 44 11.09 -13.87 0.60
C GLN A 44 9.67 -13.77 0.01
N GLY A 45 9.49 -13.10 -1.13
CA GLY A 45 8.15 -12.81 -1.63
C GLY A 45 7.99 -12.67 -3.13
N GLY A 46 8.14 -13.77 -3.88
CA GLY A 46 7.41 -14.08 -5.12
C GLY A 46 7.54 -13.13 -6.33
N PRO A 47 7.12 -13.57 -7.54
CA PRO A 47 7.28 -12.79 -8.75
C PRO A 47 6.34 -11.57 -8.74
N GLY A 48 6.92 -10.40 -8.98
CA GLY A 48 6.23 -9.23 -9.53
C GLY A 48 5.08 -8.69 -8.69
N LYS A 49 5.37 -7.73 -7.80
CA LYS A 49 4.34 -6.78 -7.40
C LYS A 49 4.00 -5.95 -8.62
N GLU A 50 2.97 -6.37 -9.35
CA GLU A 50 2.23 -5.53 -10.28
C GLU A 50 2.07 -4.18 -9.59
N ARG A 51 2.48 -3.12 -10.29
CA ARG A 51 2.18 -1.78 -9.80
C ARG A 51 0.69 -1.75 -9.48
N PRO A 52 0.27 -1.24 -8.31
CA PRO A 52 -1.15 -1.13 -8.04
C PRO A 52 -1.73 -0.34 -9.21
N ASP A 53 -2.57 -1.01 -9.99
CA ASP A 53 -3.29 -0.39 -11.08
C ASP A 53 -3.94 0.88 -10.52
N ARG A 54 -4.00 1.89 -11.38
CA ARG A 54 -4.68 3.15 -11.08
C ARG A 54 -5.97 2.80 -10.33
N PRO A 55 -6.17 3.28 -9.08
CA PRO A 55 -7.28 2.82 -8.27
C PRO A 55 -8.55 2.97 -9.10
N ASP A 56 -9.25 1.85 -9.28
CA ASP A 56 -10.50 1.83 -10.00
C ASP A 56 -11.38 2.91 -9.37
N ARG A 57 -11.90 3.80 -10.22
CA ARG A 57 -12.84 4.84 -9.76
C ARG A 57 -14.20 4.23 -9.46
N SER A 58 -14.42 2.98 -9.84
CA SER A 58 -15.61 2.23 -9.51
C SER A 58 -15.49 1.63 -8.10
N PRO A 59 -16.55 1.70 -7.27
CA PRO A 59 -16.58 0.98 -6.01
C PRO A 59 -16.34 -0.51 -6.27
N GLY A 60 -15.26 -1.06 -5.72
CA GLY A 60 -14.91 -2.47 -5.86
C GLY A 60 -16.09 -3.36 -5.46
N GLY A 61 -16.52 -4.19 -6.40
CA GLY A 61 -17.66 -5.10 -6.24
C GLY A 61 -17.49 -6.02 -5.04
N GLY A 62 -18.47 -5.94 -4.14
CA GLY A 62 -18.63 -6.83 -2.99
C GLY A 62 -19.99 -6.64 -2.30
N GLY A 63 -20.65 -5.49 -2.54
CA GLY A 63 -22.04 -5.25 -2.17
C GLY A 63 -22.60 -4.10 -2.99
N ILE A 64 -23.91 -4.14 -3.27
CA ILE A 64 -24.61 -3.01 -3.87
C ILE A 64 -24.50 -1.85 -2.86
N PRO A 65 -23.92 -0.69 -3.23
CA PRO A 65 -23.93 0.47 -2.36
C PRO A 65 -25.38 0.83 -2.00
N LEU A 66 -25.63 1.32 -0.79
CA LEU A 66 -26.94 1.86 -0.46
C LEU A 66 -27.31 2.95 -1.48
N PRO A 67 -28.61 3.15 -1.81
CA PRO A 67 -29.04 4.11 -2.82
C PRO A 67 -28.52 5.55 -2.63
N ASP A 68 -28.14 5.91 -1.41
CA ASP A 68 -27.62 7.20 -0.98
C ASP A 68 -26.13 7.18 -0.59
N ALA A 69 -25.40 6.11 -0.90
CA ALA A 69 -23.98 6.01 -0.59
C ALA A 69 -23.18 6.99 -1.47
N VAL A 70 -22.73 8.10 -0.86
CA VAL A 70 -21.86 9.09 -1.49
C VAL A 70 -20.41 8.90 -1.03
N GLN A 71 -19.47 9.01 -1.96
CA GLN A 71 -18.04 8.98 -1.65
C GLN A 71 -17.68 10.13 -0.68
N SER A 72 -16.97 9.82 0.40
CA SER A 72 -16.46 10.85 1.32
C SER A 72 -15.55 11.84 0.58
N THR A 73 -15.78 13.13 0.81
CA THR A 73 -14.97 14.23 0.25
C THR A 73 -13.58 14.31 0.88
N MET A 74 -13.36 13.66 2.02
CA MET A 74 -12.12 13.77 2.79
C MET A 74 -11.10 12.71 2.38
N ARG A 75 -9.89 13.17 2.00
CA ARG A 75 -8.77 12.29 1.63
C ARG A 75 -7.83 12.09 2.82
N MET A 76 -7.87 10.93 3.45
CA MET A 76 -6.97 10.55 4.56
C MET A 76 -5.57 10.12 4.07
N ARG A 77 -4.89 10.93 3.25
CA ARG A 77 -3.55 10.60 2.72
C ARG A 77 -2.40 11.34 3.43
N GLY A 78 -2.71 12.12 4.47
CA GLY A 78 -1.74 12.86 5.27
C GLY A 78 -1.38 12.14 6.58
N PRO A 79 -0.31 12.57 7.26
CA PRO A 79 0.15 11.97 8.52
C PRO A 79 -0.76 12.26 9.74
N GLY A 80 -1.89 12.94 9.54
CA GLY A 80 -2.82 13.31 10.61
C GLY A 80 -3.68 12.13 11.08
N ARG A 81 -4.21 12.22 12.31
CA ARG A 81 -5.10 11.19 12.87
C ARG A 81 -6.54 11.47 12.46
N LEU A 82 -7.30 10.41 12.20
CA LEU A 82 -8.71 10.52 11.80
C LEU A 82 -9.60 11.20 12.86
N ALA A 83 -9.26 11.05 14.13
CA ALA A 83 -9.98 11.68 15.24
C ALA A 83 -9.92 13.22 15.20
N ASP A 84 -8.87 13.79 14.62
CA ASP A 84 -8.69 15.23 14.49
C ASP A 84 -9.50 15.78 13.30
N ALA A 85 -9.72 14.93 12.30
CA ALA A 85 -10.39 15.25 11.05
C ALA A 85 -11.92 15.19 11.14
N ASN A 86 -12.45 14.33 12.02
CA ASN A 86 -13.88 14.20 12.25
C ASN A 86 -14.16 14.08 13.76
N PRO A 87 -14.59 15.17 14.43
CA PRO A 87 -14.92 15.12 15.85
C PRO A 87 -16.12 14.18 16.05
N PHE A 88 -16.01 13.27 17.02
CA PHE A 88 -17.10 12.35 17.32
C PHE A 88 -18.37 13.13 17.66
N PRO A 89 -19.55 12.69 17.17
CA PRO A 89 -20.82 13.27 17.59
C PRO A 89 -20.92 13.22 19.11
N VAL A 90 -21.29 14.36 19.72
CA VAL A 90 -21.61 14.40 21.15
C VAL A 90 -22.67 13.34 21.40
N ARG A 91 -22.33 12.31 22.19
CA ARG A 91 -23.30 11.28 22.58
C ARG A 91 -24.49 12.00 23.19
N ARG A 92 -25.67 11.94 22.57
CA ARG A 92 -26.90 12.34 23.25
C ARG A 92 -27.01 11.45 24.47
N SER A 93 -27.12 12.05 25.65
CA SER A 93 -27.48 11.32 26.87
C SER A 93 -28.67 10.42 26.53
N PRO A 94 -28.66 9.14 26.92
CA PRO A 94 -29.80 8.27 26.66
C PRO A 94 -31.02 8.95 27.26
N ALA A 95 -32.02 9.22 26.42
CA ALA A 95 -33.33 9.61 26.91
C ALA A 95 -33.76 8.50 27.86
N ARG A 96 -33.96 8.86 29.13
CA ARG A 96 -34.34 7.97 30.21
C ARG A 96 -35.49 7.08 29.73
N GLU A 97 -35.29 5.78 29.75
CA GLU A 97 -36.34 4.82 29.44
C GLU A 97 -37.53 5.06 30.39
N PRO A 98 -38.78 5.10 29.90
CA PRO A 98 -39.94 5.22 30.77
C PRO A 98 -39.95 4.05 31.75
N ALA A 99 -40.10 4.34 33.04
CA ALA A 99 -40.17 3.29 34.06
C ALA A 99 -41.34 2.34 33.74
N PRO A 100 -41.17 1.01 33.93
CA PRO A 100 -42.26 0.07 33.72
C PRO A 100 -43.43 0.40 34.66
N GLN A 101 -44.58 0.80 34.11
CA GLN A 101 -45.83 0.79 34.84
C GLN A 101 -46.24 -0.65 35.03
N ARG A 102 -46.17 -1.15 36.27
CA ARG A 102 -46.81 -2.41 36.63
C ARG A 102 -48.29 -2.13 36.80
N ASP A 103 -49.07 -2.49 35.81
CA ASP A 103 -50.51 -2.65 35.98
C ASP A 103 -50.71 -3.82 36.94
N THR A 104 -51.06 -3.51 38.18
CA THR A 104 -51.47 -4.52 39.16
C THR A 104 -52.89 -4.87 38.81
N GLU A 105 -53.06 -5.91 37.99
CA GLU A 105 -54.38 -6.51 37.78
C GLU A 105 -54.81 -7.16 39.12
N PRO A 106 -55.95 -6.75 39.71
CA PRO A 106 -56.43 -7.36 40.94
C PRO A 106 -56.93 -8.76 40.64
N ALA A 107 -56.34 -9.75 41.30
CA ALA A 107 -56.80 -11.14 41.27
C ALA A 107 -58.27 -11.22 41.74
N GLY A 108 -59.13 -11.75 40.88
CA GLY A 108 -60.50 -12.17 41.17
C GLY A 108 -60.59 -13.68 41.22
#